data_AF-A0A2N2ITN2-F1
#
_entry.id   AF-A0A2N2ITN2-F1
#
_cell.length_a   1.000
_cell.length_b   1.000
_cell.length_c   1.000
_cell.angle_alpha   90.00
_cell.angle_beta   90.00
_cell.angle_gamma   90.00
#
_symmetry.space_group_name_H-M   'P 1'
#
loop_
_entity.id
_entity.type
_entity.pdbx_description
1 polymer ?
#
loop_
_entity_poly.entity_id
_entity_poly.type
_entity_poly.pdbx_seq_one_letter_code
_entity_poly.pdbx_strand_id
1 'polypeptide(L)'
;LDLQAKIDKHGQRGVSIKPGDEILTMSLMKRDTPVYYAGEPGIIHSVYFQPGVSVSQGEPLLGICSQEKLPMIQRIITRVKAEWE
;
A
#
# COMPACT_ATOMS: atom_id res chain seq x y z
N LEU A 1 8.50 11.13 -3.39
CA LEU A 1 8.58 11.19 -1.91
C LEU A 1 7.22 11.37 -1.21
N ASP A 2 6.09 11.28 -1.92
CA ASP A 2 4.81 11.84 -1.43
C ASP A 2 3.87 10.79 -0.80
N LEU A 3 3.93 9.52 -1.24
CA LEU A 3 3.04 8.47 -0.76
C LEU A 3 3.31 8.10 0.72
N GLN A 4 4.58 8.02 1.11
CA GLN A 4 4.96 7.70 2.48
C GLN A 4 4.56 8.83 3.45
N ALA A 5 4.76 10.09 3.05
CA ALA A 5 4.29 11.24 3.81
C ALA A 5 2.75 11.26 3.93
N LYS A 6 2.02 10.85 2.88
CA LYS A 6 0.56 10.70 2.91
C LYS A 6 0.10 9.55 3.81
N ILE A 7 0.80 8.42 3.81
CA ILE A 7 0.54 7.27 4.70
C ILE A 7 0.83 7.64 6.16
N ASP A 8 1.87 8.42 6.42
CA ASP A 8 2.23 8.85 7.77
C ASP A 8 1.24 9.92 8.30
N LYS A 9 0.88 10.89 7.45
CA LYS A 9 0.00 12.02 7.80
C LYS A 9 -1.48 11.63 7.93
N HIS A 10 -1.96 10.66 7.16
CA HIS A 10 -3.35 10.19 7.24
C HIS A 10 -3.52 8.86 8.01
N GLY A 11 -2.43 8.34 8.59
CA GLY A 11 -2.34 6.94 9.00
C GLY A 11 -2.44 5.99 7.79
N GLN A 12 -2.21 4.70 8.01
CA GLN A 12 -2.25 3.62 6.99
C GLN A 12 -3.61 3.46 6.27
N ARG A 13 -4.49 4.47 6.26
CA ARG A 13 -5.92 4.34 5.94
C ARG A 13 -6.51 5.51 5.14
N GLY A 14 -5.72 6.48 4.68
CA GLY A 14 -6.25 7.68 4.01
C GLY A 14 -5.81 7.91 2.57
N VAL A 15 -4.92 7.09 2.02
CA VAL A 15 -4.42 7.31 0.66
C VAL A 15 -5.30 6.58 -0.34
N SER A 16 -6.21 7.33 -0.95
CA SER A 16 -6.97 6.87 -2.10
C SER A 16 -6.07 6.89 -3.34
N ILE A 17 -6.10 5.81 -4.11
CA ILE A 17 -5.36 5.63 -5.35
C ILE A 17 -6.32 5.27 -6.49
N LYS A 18 -5.96 5.68 -7.69
CA LYS A 18 -6.70 5.42 -8.93
C LYS A 18 -5.76 4.87 -9.99
N PRO A 19 -6.29 4.12 -10.97
CA PRO A 19 -5.48 3.71 -12.12
C PRO A 19 -4.79 4.92 -12.76
N GLY A 20 -3.49 4.80 -13.03
CA GLY A 20 -2.64 5.86 -13.56
C GLY A 20 -1.88 6.67 -12.51
N ASP A 21 -2.19 6.53 -11.22
CA ASP A 21 -1.44 7.21 -10.16
C ASP A 21 -0.03 6.62 -10.03
N GLU A 22 0.99 7.49 -9.92
CA GLU A 22 2.34 7.07 -9.56
C GLU A 22 2.39 6.71 -8.07
N ILE A 23 2.57 5.42 -7.78
CA ILE A 23 2.50 4.89 -6.41
C ILE A 23 3.88 4.66 -5.80
N LEU A 24 4.88 4.28 -6.61
CA LEU A 24 6.20 3.91 -6.13
C LEU A 24 7.27 4.41 -7.11
N THR A 25 8.48 4.58 -6.58
CA THR A 25 9.68 4.76 -7.41
C THR A 25 10.57 3.55 -7.19
N MET A 26 10.84 2.80 -8.25
CA MET A 26 11.71 1.62 -8.20
C MET A 26 13.07 1.97 -8.80
N SER A 27 14.13 1.72 -8.04
CA SER A 27 15.50 1.90 -8.54
C SER A 27 16.04 0.56 -9.03
N LEU A 28 16.21 0.41 -10.34
CA LEU A 28 16.83 -0.77 -10.94
C LEU A 28 18.09 -0.34 -11.70
N MET A 29 19.24 -0.93 -11.38
CA MET A 29 20.52 -0.63 -12.03
C MET A 29 20.84 0.88 -12.11
N LYS A 30 20.73 1.60 -10.99
CA LYS A 30 20.93 3.07 -10.88
C LYS A 30 19.98 3.92 -11.74
N ARG A 31 18.87 3.35 -12.23
CA ARG A 31 17.78 4.09 -12.87
C ARG A 31 16.55 4.05 -12.00
N ASP A 32 16.01 5.24 -11.74
CA ASP A 32 14.73 5.40 -11.06
C ASP A 32 13.62 5.32 -12.10
N THR A 33 12.71 4.37 -11.90
CA THR A 33 11.55 4.12 -12.77
C THR A 33 10.29 4.33 -11.93
N PRO A 34 9.39 5.26 -12.33
CA PRO A 34 8.11 5.39 -11.67
C PRO A 34 7.24 4.16 -11.94
N VAL A 35 6.55 3.71 -10.91
CA VAL A 35 5.60 2.59 -10.98
C VAL A 35 4.20 3.17 -10.86
N TYR A 36 3.42 3.00 -11.92
CA TYR A 36 2.04 3.45 -12.00
C TYR A 36 1.08 2.34 -11.59
N TYR A 37 0.05 2.71 -10.85
CA TYR A 37 -0.99 1.79 -10.44
C TYR A 37 -1.91 1.45 -11.62
N ALA A 38 -2.20 0.16 -11.81
CA ALA A 38 -3.05 -0.33 -12.90
C ALA A 38 -4.28 -1.12 -12.42
N GLY A 39 -4.49 -1.23 -11.11
CA GLY A 39 -5.62 -1.96 -10.54
C GLY A 39 -6.85 -1.08 -10.28
N GLU A 40 -7.85 -1.66 -9.63
CA GLU A 40 -9.10 -0.98 -9.27
C GLU A 40 -8.88 0.17 -8.27
N PRO A 41 -9.59 1.30 -8.42
CA PRO A 41 -9.47 2.41 -7.49
C PRO A 41 -9.85 1.99 -6.07
N GLY A 42 -9.08 2.46 -5.09
CA GLY A 42 -9.25 2.01 -3.71
C GLY A 42 -8.35 2.76 -2.75
N ILE A 43 -8.29 2.24 -1.52
CA ILE A 43 -7.48 2.78 -0.44
C ILE A 43 -6.41 1.77 -0.08
N ILE A 44 -5.18 2.26 0.09
CA ILE A 44 -4.07 1.46 0.60
C ILE A 44 -4.35 1.16 2.08
N HIS A 45 -4.48 -0.12 2.42
CA HIS A 45 -4.71 -0.58 3.79
C HIS A 45 -3.51 -1.32 4.39
N SER A 46 -2.57 -1.77 3.55
CA SER A 46 -1.39 -2.51 3.99
C SER A 46 -0.21 -2.24 3.06
N VAL A 47 0.98 -2.20 3.65
CA VAL A 47 2.25 -2.07 2.95
C VAL A 47 3.10 -3.25 3.38
N TYR A 48 3.56 -4.05 2.41
CA TYR A 48 4.23 -5.33 2.67
C TYR A 48 5.76 -5.26 2.51
N PHE A 49 6.30 -4.09 2.16
CA PHE A 49 7.73 -3.87 1.97
C PHE A 49 8.23 -2.67 2.79
N GLN A 50 9.55 -2.59 2.98
CA GLN A 50 10.20 -1.44 3.60
C GLN A 50 10.95 -0.62 2.55
N PRO A 51 11.02 0.72 2.66
CA PRO A 51 11.80 1.54 1.74
C PRO A 51 13.27 1.12 1.70
N GLY A 52 13.87 1.11 0.51
CA GLY A 52 15.30 0.80 0.33
C GLY A 52 15.64 -0.70 0.37
N VAL A 53 14.65 -1.59 0.54
CA VAL A 53 14.87 -3.04 0.40
C VAL A 53 14.64 -3.48 -1.04
N SER A 54 15.37 -4.52 -1.45
CA SER A 54 15.10 -5.21 -2.71
C SER A 54 13.92 -6.15 -2.52
N VAL A 55 13.00 -6.16 -3.48
CA VAL A 55 11.79 -6.97 -3.45
C VAL A 55 11.77 -7.86 -4.69
N SER A 56 11.35 -9.12 -4.56
CA SER A 56 11.36 -10.04 -5.69
C SER A 56 10.19 -9.73 -6.64
N GLN A 57 10.37 -10.05 -7.93
CA GLN A 57 9.28 -9.90 -8.89
C GLN A 57 8.09 -10.79 -8.50
N GLY A 58 6.89 -10.20 -8.48
CA GLY A 58 5.65 -10.89 -8.13
C GLY A 58 5.31 -10.88 -6.64
N GLU A 59 6.20 -10.39 -5.77
CA GLU A 59 5.86 -10.20 -4.36
C GLU A 59 4.84 -9.05 -4.19
N PRO A 60 3.88 -9.19 -3.27
CA PRO A 60 2.91 -8.15 -3.01
C PRO A 60 3.60 -6.94 -2.37
N LEU A 61 3.33 -5.74 -2.90
CA LEU A 61 3.87 -4.50 -2.36
C LEU A 61 2.85 -3.74 -1.51
N LEU A 62 1.63 -3.60 -2.05
CA LEU A 62 0.55 -2.83 -1.44
C LEU A 62 -0.74 -3.65 -1.42
N GLY A 63 -1.45 -3.61 -0.29
CA GLY A 63 -2.81 -4.12 -0.14
C GLY A 63 -3.80 -2.98 -0.38
N ILE A 64 -4.68 -3.17 -1.37
CA ILE A 64 -5.60 -2.13 -1.85
C ILE A 64 -7.02 -2.68 -1.75
N CYS A 65 -7.92 -1.89 -1.19
CA CYS A 65 -9.32 -2.29 -1.01
C CYS A 65 -10.27 -1.13 -1.30
N SER A 66 -11.49 -1.45 -1.73
CA SER A 66 -12.57 -0.48 -1.86
C SER A 66 -12.87 0.15 -0.50
N GLN A 67 -13.20 1.44 -0.47
CA GLN A 67 -13.47 2.19 0.76
C GLN A 67 -14.60 1.55 1.60
N GLU A 68 -15.59 0.94 0.95
CA GLU A 68 -16.71 0.24 1.59
C GLU A 68 -16.28 -1.01 2.37
N LYS A 69 -15.16 -1.64 2.00
CA LYS A 69 -14.64 -2.86 2.63
C LYS A 69 -13.68 -2.58 3.79
N LEU A 70 -13.24 -1.34 3.97
CA LEU A 70 -12.37 -0.94 5.07
C LEU A 70 -12.90 -1.34 6.47
N PRO A 71 -14.19 -1.15 6.81
CA PRO A 71 -14.69 -1.51 8.14
C PRO A 71 -14.62 -3.03 8.38
N MET A 72 -14.85 -3.83 7.34
CA MET A 72 -14.79 -5.28 7.41
C MET A 72 -13.36 -5.77 7.66
N ILE A 73 -12.39 -5.25 6.90
CA ILE A 73 -10.96 -5.59 7.05
C ILE A 73 -10.46 -5.21 8.46
N GLN A 74 -10.85 -4.03 8.97
CA GLN A 74 -10.49 -3.62 10.33
C GLN A 74 -10.99 -4.61 11.39
N ARG A 75 -12.25 -5.04 11.30
CA ARG A 75 -12.80 -6.02 12.24
C ARG A 75 -12.03 -7.34 12.23
N ILE A 76 -11.60 -7.79 11.05
CA ILE A 76 -10.80 -9.01 10.91
C ILE A 76 -9.43 -8.82 11.56
N ILE A 77 -8.71 -7.73 11.25
CA ILE A 77 -7.38 -7.47 11.82
C ILE A 77 -7.45 -7.35 13.35
N THR A 78 -8.42 -6.61 13.87
CA THR A 78 -8.60 -6.45 15.32
C THR A 78 -8.93 -7.78 15.98
N ARG A 79 -9.78 -8.61 15.38
CA ARG A 79 -10.13 -9.92 15.92
C ARG A 79 -8.94 -10.87 15.92
N VAL A 80 -8.18 -10.93 14.82
CA VAL A 80 -6.98 -11.75 14.73
C VAL A 80 -5.94 -11.30 15.75
N LYS A 81 -5.71 -10.00 15.93
CA LYS A 81 -4.78 -9.52 16.96
C LYS A 81 -5.22 -9.90 18.37
N ALA A 82 -6.52 -9.82 18.67
CA ALA A 82 -7.06 -10.16 19.98
C ALA A 82 -7.02 -11.67 20.30
N GLU A 83 -7.04 -12.55 19.29
CA GLU A 83 -6.92 -14.00 19.50
C GLU A 83 -5.47 -14.50 19.53
N TRP A 84 -4.51 -13.65 19.14
CA TRP A 84 -3.08 -13.98 19.15
C TRP A 84 -2.33 -13.36 20.35
N GLU A 85 -3.04 -12.71 21.28
CA GLU A 85 -2.56 -12.29 22.61
C GLU A 85 -2.93 -13.30 23.70
#